data_AF-A0A967C7J0-F1
#
_entry.id   AF-A0A967C7J0-F1
#
_cell.length_a   1.000
_cell.length_b   1.000
_cell.length_c   1.000
_cell.angle_alpha   90.00
_cell.angle_beta   90.00
_cell.angle_gamma   90.00
#
_symmetry.space_group_name_H-M   'P 1'
#
loop_
_entity.id
_entity.type
_entity.pdbx_description
1 polymer ?
#
loop_
_entity_poly.entity_id
_entity_poly.type
_entity_poly.pdbx_seq_one_letter_code
_entity_poly.pdbx_strand_id
1 'polypeptide(L)'
;MTAAALHTDFRFDSIADGLAAIRNGDMVVVVDDENRENEGDLICAAQFATPEQINFMATEARGLICLAMEGERLDALDLPLMVDRNTDSNQTAFTVSVDAGPENGVSTGISAEDRARTIQVAIHPDTRPVDLRRPGHIFPLRAKQGGVLKRAGHTEAAVDLARLAGLYPAGVICEIQNGDGSMARLPQLVAYAQRHGLRLINIADLIRYRLDTERFVRRLAEASLPSAFGSFRAIGYRNELDGSEHVAIVKGSPEQNSGPVLVRVHSECLTGDAFGSLRCDCRPQLEAALRMIEAAGEGVVVYLRQEGRGIGLINKLKAYSLQDTGLDTVEANERLGFAADLRNYGVGAQILSDLGVHRLRLITNNPRKIAGLGGYGLRVEDRVPLVMHPGQHNASYLQTKQEKLGHLMQASGPAAVLAWQGRGDDNSDPAALAGQLQELRQWALEHGLELEREEHPRVLALLDQPELAVLLPGGDDSLVADALHRMASWEHTTSVSLLLAPDSQRTNHPSNTLEAQRRPLVELAAQHPALKPLPGSLLRWC
;
A
#
# COMPACT_ATOMS: atom_id res chain seq x y z
N MET A 1 -18.17 11.94 -35.46
CA MET A 1 -16.85 11.49 -35.95
C MET A 1 -15.98 11.30 -34.72
N THR A 2 -15.57 10.05 -34.49
CA THR A 2 -14.92 9.55 -33.28
C THR A 2 -13.53 10.16 -33.10
N ALA A 3 -13.25 10.67 -31.90
CA ALA A 3 -11.93 11.12 -31.48
C ALA A 3 -11.01 9.90 -31.46
N ALA A 4 -10.15 9.78 -32.46
CA ALA A 4 -9.05 8.83 -32.46
C ALA A 4 -8.10 9.21 -31.33
N ALA A 5 -7.89 8.28 -30.40
CA ALA A 5 -6.86 8.36 -29.38
C ALA A 5 -5.51 8.52 -30.06
N LEU A 6 -4.97 9.73 -30.03
CA LEU A 6 -3.56 9.99 -30.34
C LEU A 6 -2.74 9.43 -29.17
N HIS A 7 -2.41 8.13 -29.25
CA HIS A 7 -1.25 7.60 -28.55
C HIS A 7 -0.01 8.24 -29.17
N THR A 8 0.39 9.38 -28.63
CA THR A 8 1.75 9.88 -28.77
C THR A 8 2.54 9.35 -27.58
N ASP A 9 3.57 8.55 -27.83
CA ASP A 9 4.55 8.14 -26.81
C ASP A 9 5.33 9.39 -26.36
N PHE A 10 4.71 10.18 -25.48
CA PHE A 10 5.35 11.31 -24.82
C PHE A 10 6.00 10.84 -23.52
N ARG A 11 7.16 11.42 -23.21
CA ARG A 11 7.88 11.19 -21.96
C ARG A 11 8.16 12.54 -21.29
N PHE A 12 7.84 12.63 -20.00
CA PHE A 12 8.20 13.78 -19.17
C PHE A 12 9.72 14.02 -19.17
N ASP A 13 10.11 15.29 -19.14
CA ASP A 13 11.50 15.68 -18.91
C ASP A 13 11.96 15.22 -17.53
N SER A 14 13.28 15.09 -17.34
CA SER A 14 13.80 14.73 -16.02
C SER A 14 13.63 15.90 -15.03
N ILE A 15 13.44 15.59 -13.74
CA ILE A 15 13.43 16.62 -12.70
C ILE A 15 14.74 17.41 -12.68
N ALA A 16 15.87 16.78 -12.99
CA ALA A 16 17.15 17.47 -13.10
C ALA A 16 17.14 18.55 -14.19
N ASP A 17 16.53 18.30 -15.35
CA ASP A 17 16.39 19.27 -16.43
C ASP A 17 15.43 20.41 -16.04
N GLY A 18 14.31 20.07 -15.37
CA GLY A 18 13.39 21.07 -14.83
C GLY A 18 14.05 21.99 -13.80
N LEU A 19 14.85 21.44 -12.88
CA LEU A 19 15.62 22.21 -11.90
C LEU A 19 16.69 23.09 -12.56
N ALA A 20 17.33 22.61 -13.63
CA ALA A 20 18.29 23.41 -14.39
C ALA A 20 17.60 24.60 -15.08
N ALA A 21 16.43 24.39 -15.68
CA ALA A 21 15.62 25.46 -16.29
C ALA A 21 15.24 26.51 -15.24
N ILE A 22 14.68 26.10 -14.09
CA ILE A 22 14.34 27.01 -12.98
C ILE A 22 15.57 27.79 -12.50
N ARG A 23 16.73 27.12 -12.36
CA ARG A 23 17.98 27.76 -11.95
C ARG A 23 18.46 28.83 -12.94
N ASN A 24 18.19 28.65 -14.22
CA ASN A 24 18.52 29.60 -15.28
C ASN A 24 17.50 30.75 -15.42
N GLY A 25 16.43 30.73 -14.63
CA GLY A 25 15.36 31.72 -14.70
C GLY A 25 14.25 31.40 -15.70
N ASP A 26 14.27 30.21 -16.32
CA ASP A 26 13.23 29.78 -17.24
C ASP A 26 11.96 29.32 -16.50
N MET A 27 10.83 29.32 -17.21
CA MET A 27 9.59 28.69 -16.75
C MET A 27 9.58 27.19 -17.09
N VAL A 28 8.87 26.39 -16.29
CA VAL A 28 8.58 24.98 -16.56
C VAL A 28 7.07 24.74 -16.45
N VAL A 29 6.58 23.74 -17.18
CA VAL A 29 5.22 23.23 -17.02
C VAL A 29 5.26 22.07 -16.03
N VAL A 30 4.43 22.14 -14.98
CA VAL A 30 4.30 21.09 -13.98
C VAL A 30 2.88 20.54 -14.00
N VAL A 31 2.76 19.23 -14.10
CA VAL A 31 1.46 18.52 -14.10
C VAL A 31 1.27 17.77 -12.79
N ASP A 32 0.07 17.82 -12.24
CA ASP A 32 -0.31 17.01 -11.09
C ASP A 32 -0.83 15.60 -11.49
N ASP A 33 -1.27 14.82 -10.49
CA ASP A 33 -1.81 13.48 -10.73
C ASP A 33 -3.17 13.54 -11.44
N GLU A 34 -3.44 12.59 -12.34
CA GLU A 34 -4.72 12.49 -13.06
C GLU A 34 -5.95 12.43 -12.14
N ASN A 35 -5.78 11.97 -10.89
CA ASN A 35 -6.84 11.86 -9.90
C ASN A 35 -6.98 13.11 -9.01
N ARG A 36 -6.17 14.15 -9.20
CA ARG A 36 -6.25 15.43 -8.45
C ARG A 36 -6.97 16.49 -9.29
N GLU A 37 -6.26 17.44 -9.88
CA GLU A 37 -6.85 18.45 -10.78
C GLU A 37 -6.73 18.02 -12.25
N ASN A 38 -5.74 17.16 -12.56
CA ASN A 38 -5.36 16.79 -13.93
C ASN A 38 -5.09 18.05 -14.76
N GLU A 39 -4.34 18.97 -14.16
CA GLU A 39 -4.05 20.32 -14.66
C GLU A 39 -2.54 20.55 -14.72
N GLY A 40 -2.16 21.57 -15.48
CA GLY A 40 -0.77 21.99 -15.61
C GLY A 40 -0.61 23.46 -15.30
N ASP A 41 0.41 23.76 -14.49
CA ASP A 41 0.79 25.12 -14.14
C ASP A 41 2.11 25.48 -14.81
N LEU A 42 2.21 26.72 -15.29
CA LEU A 42 3.49 27.37 -15.49
C LEU A 42 4.09 27.71 -14.13
N ILE A 43 5.35 27.36 -13.93
CA ILE A 43 6.09 27.66 -12.71
C ILE A 43 7.42 28.32 -13.06
N CYS A 44 7.75 29.44 -12.41
CA CYS A 44 9.12 29.98 -12.32
C CYS A 44 9.50 30.34 -10.88
N ALA A 45 10.80 30.47 -10.62
CA ALA A 45 11.26 30.97 -9.33
C ALA A 45 10.91 32.46 -9.17
N ALA A 46 10.33 32.83 -8.03
CA ALA A 46 9.82 34.19 -7.81
C ALA A 46 10.90 35.27 -7.93
N GLN A 47 12.14 34.97 -7.53
CA GLN A 47 13.28 35.88 -7.67
C GLN A 47 13.66 36.21 -9.12
N PHE A 48 13.19 35.43 -10.09
CA PHE A 48 13.42 35.67 -11.51
C PHE A 48 12.17 36.18 -12.24
N ALA A 49 11.05 36.38 -11.53
CA ALA A 49 9.81 36.87 -12.14
C ALA A 49 10.00 38.26 -12.77
N THR A 50 10.01 38.30 -14.11
CA THR A 50 10.10 39.55 -14.88
C THR A 50 8.73 39.99 -15.44
N PRO A 51 8.57 41.26 -15.84
CA PRO A 51 7.34 41.71 -16.52
C PRO A 51 7.01 40.88 -17.76
N GLU A 52 8.01 40.43 -18.52
CA GLU A 52 7.81 39.58 -19.71
C GLU A 52 7.24 38.21 -19.33
N GLN A 53 7.73 37.60 -18.26
CA GLN A 53 7.22 36.31 -17.78
C GLN A 53 5.80 36.45 -17.23
N ILE A 54 5.51 37.51 -16.45
CA ILE A 54 4.17 37.76 -15.94
C ILE A 54 3.18 38.06 -17.08
N ASN A 55 3.62 38.79 -18.11
CA ASN A 55 2.82 38.99 -19.31
C ASN A 55 2.58 37.66 -20.05
N PHE A 56 3.62 36.84 -20.22
CA PHE A 56 3.49 35.52 -20.83
C PHE A 56 2.50 34.62 -20.08
N MET A 57 2.57 34.58 -18.74
CA MET A 57 1.60 33.88 -17.91
C MET A 57 0.18 34.42 -18.14
N ALA A 58 -0.01 35.74 -18.21
CA ALA A 58 -1.32 36.33 -18.41
C ALA A 58 -1.91 36.07 -19.82
N THR A 59 -1.08 35.97 -20.86
CA THR A 59 -1.55 35.85 -22.26
C THR A 59 -1.56 34.42 -22.77
N GLU A 60 -0.56 33.62 -22.42
CA GLU A 60 -0.39 32.26 -22.94
C GLU A 60 -0.85 31.17 -21.95
N ALA A 61 -0.80 31.40 -20.63
CA ALA A 61 -1.40 30.48 -19.65
C ALA A 61 -2.82 30.88 -19.24
N ARG A 62 -3.06 32.18 -19.00
CA ARG A 62 -4.39 32.80 -18.77
C ARG A 62 -5.06 32.43 -17.44
N GLY A 63 -4.43 31.59 -16.63
CA GLY A 63 -4.84 31.28 -15.26
C GLY A 63 -4.60 32.41 -14.27
N LEU A 64 -4.75 32.08 -12.99
CA LEU A 64 -4.59 33.01 -11.89
C LEU A 64 -3.11 33.05 -11.48
N ILE A 65 -2.46 34.20 -11.67
CA ILE A 65 -1.06 34.37 -11.26
C ILE A 65 -0.98 34.44 -9.74
N CYS A 66 -0.39 33.41 -9.14
CA CYS A 66 -0.24 33.28 -7.70
C CYS A 66 1.24 33.25 -7.30
N LEU A 67 1.53 33.66 -6.06
CA LEU A 67 2.86 33.66 -5.47
C LEU A 67 2.94 32.61 -4.35
N ALA A 68 3.50 31.44 -4.65
CA ALA A 68 3.70 30.38 -3.66
C ALA A 68 4.91 30.69 -2.76
N MET A 69 4.71 30.65 -1.44
CA MET A 69 5.72 31.02 -0.45
C MET A 69 5.70 30.09 0.77
N GLU A 70 6.83 30.05 1.47
CA GLU A 70 6.91 29.41 2.79
C GLU A 70 6.07 30.17 3.83
N GLY A 71 5.46 29.41 4.75
CA GLY A 71 4.61 29.95 5.80
C GLY A 71 5.30 30.98 6.68
N GLU A 72 6.56 30.76 7.05
CA GLU A 72 7.33 31.69 7.89
C GLU A 72 7.45 33.07 7.26
N ARG A 73 7.65 33.13 5.94
CA ARG A 73 7.73 34.40 5.22
C ARG A 73 6.39 35.11 5.17
N LEU A 74 5.30 34.38 4.96
CA LEU A 74 3.95 34.94 5.00
C LEU A 74 3.59 35.45 6.41
N ASP A 75 4.01 34.73 7.45
CA ASP A 75 3.82 35.15 8.85
C ASP A 75 4.61 36.44 9.15
N ALA A 76 5.87 36.54 8.69
CA ALA A 76 6.68 37.75 8.84
C ALA A 76 6.10 38.98 8.11
N LEU A 77 5.35 38.75 7.03
CA LEU A 77 4.67 39.79 6.26
C LEU A 77 3.25 40.09 6.75
N ASP A 78 2.77 39.41 7.80
CA ASP A 78 1.38 39.51 8.30
C ASP A 78 0.36 39.24 7.17
N LEU A 79 0.50 38.10 6.50
CA LEU A 79 -0.38 37.63 5.44
C LEU A 79 -1.14 36.37 5.90
N PRO A 80 -2.25 36.54 6.65
CA PRO A 80 -3.09 35.43 7.06
C PRO A 80 -3.83 34.82 5.86
N LEU A 81 -4.40 33.62 6.07
CA LEU A 81 -5.33 33.03 5.10
C LEU A 81 -6.49 33.99 4.84
N MET A 82 -6.96 34.06 3.60
CA MET A 82 -8.04 34.99 3.24
C MET A 82 -9.42 34.57 3.77
N VAL A 83 -9.56 33.31 4.18
CA VAL A 83 -10.77 32.76 4.79
C VAL A 83 -10.41 31.96 6.05
N ASP A 84 -11.25 32.06 7.07
CA ASP A 84 -11.06 31.33 8.34
C ASP A 84 -11.29 29.82 8.19
N ARG A 85 -12.20 29.42 7.29
CA ARG A 85 -12.55 28.03 7.03
C ARG A 85 -12.41 27.70 5.56
N ASN A 86 -11.35 26.97 5.21
CA ASN A 86 -11.12 26.52 3.85
C ASN A 86 -12.05 25.34 3.49
N THR A 87 -12.99 25.57 2.57
CA THR A 87 -13.93 24.56 2.05
C THR A 87 -13.53 23.99 0.69
N ASP A 88 -12.38 24.40 0.15
CA ASP A 88 -11.82 23.86 -1.09
C ASP A 88 -11.48 22.37 -0.92
N SER A 89 -11.81 21.54 -1.92
CA SER A 89 -11.53 20.10 -1.87
C SER A 89 -10.03 19.81 -1.87
N ASN A 90 -9.24 20.65 -2.53
CA ASN A 90 -7.79 20.51 -2.64
C ASN A 90 -7.03 21.27 -1.54
N GLN A 91 -7.77 21.94 -0.64
CA GLN A 91 -7.28 22.74 0.47
C GLN A 91 -6.20 23.74 0.04
N THR A 92 -6.37 24.38 -1.13
CA THR A 92 -5.45 25.41 -1.61
C THR A 92 -5.48 26.61 -0.67
N ALA A 93 -4.32 26.99 -0.14
CA ALA A 93 -4.20 27.91 1.00
C ALA A 93 -3.92 29.35 0.54
N PHE A 94 -4.94 30.01 -0.03
CA PHE A 94 -4.88 31.43 -0.37
C PHE A 94 -4.76 32.31 0.86
N THR A 95 -3.82 33.25 0.80
CA THR A 95 -3.69 34.36 1.74
C THR A 95 -4.35 35.62 1.18
N VAL A 96 -4.47 36.65 2.01
CA VAL A 96 -4.94 37.97 1.56
C VAL A 96 -4.12 38.47 0.37
N SER A 97 -4.77 38.92 -0.70
CA SER A 97 -4.09 39.42 -1.89
C SER A 97 -3.36 40.73 -1.61
N VAL A 98 -2.27 40.96 -2.35
CA VAL A 98 -1.35 42.08 -2.10
C VAL A 98 -0.90 42.78 -3.37
N ASP A 99 -0.58 44.06 -3.22
CA ASP A 99 0.23 44.87 -4.15
C ASP A 99 1.32 45.57 -3.35
N ALA A 100 2.49 45.82 -3.95
CA ALA A 100 3.42 46.78 -3.37
C ALA A 100 2.88 48.22 -3.53
N GLY A 101 3.35 49.14 -2.69
CA GLY A 101 2.97 50.55 -2.81
C GLY A 101 3.74 51.33 -3.91
N PRO A 102 3.28 52.55 -4.25
CA PRO A 102 3.96 53.52 -5.13
C PRO A 102 5.37 53.88 -4.67
N GLU A 103 5.66 53.78 -3.37
CA GLU A 103 7.02 53.90 -2.84
C GLU A 103 7.97 52.84 -3.40
N ASN A 104 7.45 51.72 -3.90
CA ASN A 104 8.17 50.66 -4.59
C ASN A 104 7.98 50.71 -6.13
N GLY A 105 7.39 51.79 -6.65
CA GLY A 105 7.17 51.97 -8.10
C GLY A 105 5.94 51.25 -8.65
N VAL A 106 5.01 50.80 -7.79
CA VAL A 106 3.75 50.16 -8.23
C VAL A 106 2.62 51.17 -8.32
N SER A 107 1.90 51.15 -9.45
CA SER A 107 0.79 52.07 -9.71
C SER A 107 -0.57 51.49 -9.32
N THR A 108 -1.26 50.83 -10.24
CA THR A 108 -2.58 50.20 -10.02
C THR A 108 -2.46 48.75 -9.55
N GLY A 109 -1.30 48.12 -9.75
CA GLY A 109 -1.03 46.76 -9.31
C GLY A 109 -1.23 45.68 -10.39
N ILE A 110 -2.07 45.94 -11.40
CA ILE A 110 -2.51 44.90 -12.35
C ILE A 110 -1.57 44.69 -13.54
N SER A 111 -0.76 45.69 -13.89
CA SER A 111 0.14 45.57 -15.04
C SER A 111 1.15 44.44 -14.82
N ALA A 112 1.74 43.92 -15.89
CA ALA A 112 2.77 42.89 -15.75
C ALA A 112 4.00 43.41 -14.97
N GLU A 113 4.34 44.70 -15.15
CA GLU A 113 5.40 45.38 -14.42
C GLU A 113 5.07 45.53 -12.93
N ASP A 114 3.87 46.01 -12.61
CA ASP A 114 3.41 46.16 -11.23
C ASP A 114 3.39 44.81 -10.50
N ARG A 115 2.83 43.77 -11.13
CA ARG A 115 2.75 42.41 -10.56
C ARG A 115 4.14 41.82 -10.33
N ALA A 116 5.05 41.93 -11.30
CA ALA A 116 6.43 41.49 -11.14
C ALA A 116 7.11 42.24 -9.98
N ARG A 117 6.93 43.57 -9.90
CA ARG A 117 7.46 44.39 -8.80
C ARG A 117 6.90 43.97 -7.44
N THR A 118 5.59 43.75 -7.33
CA THR A 118 4.95 43.24 -6.12
C THR A 118 5.56 41.91 -5.66
N ILE A 119 5.81 40.98 -6.60
CA ILE A 119 6.47 39.71 -6.30
C ILE A 119 7.88 39.94 -5.74
N GLN A 120 8.69 40.80 -6.37
CA GLN A 120 10.04 41.13 -5.91
C GLN A 120 10.04 41.75 -4.50
N VAL A 121 9.09 42.66 -4.23
CA VAL A 121 8.94 43.26 -2.89
C VAL A 121 8.53 42.21 -1.87
N ALA A 122 7.59 41.32 -2.19
CA ALA A 122 7.13 40.28 -1.27
C ALA A 122 8.24 39.30 -0.86
N ILE A 123 9.18 38.97 -1.75
CA ILE A 123 10.30 38.06 -1.41
C ILE A 123 11.53 38.76 -0.82
N HIS A 124 11.61 40.09 -0.89
CA HIS A 124 12.79 40.84 -0.44
C HIS A 124 12.95 40.76 1.10
N PRO A 125 14.10 40.33 1.64
CA PRO A 125 14.24 40.00 3.06
C PRO A 125 13.84 41.13 4.00
N ASP A 126 14.16 42.39 3.64
CA ASP A 126 13.89 43.56 4.48
C ASP A 126 12.46 44.12 4.38
N THR A 127 11.61 43.56 3.51
CA THR A 127 10.22 44.01 3.38
C THR A 127 9.44 43.73 4.66
N ARG A 128 8.68 44.74 5.09
CA ARG A 128 7.82 44.69 6.27
C ARG A 128 6.35 44.64 5.85
N PRO A 129 5.44 44.24 6.75
CA PRO A 129 4.00 44.17 6.45
C PRO A 129 3.38 45.45 5.86
N VAL A 130 3.91 46.62 6.25
CA VAL A 130 3.42 47.95 5.82
C VAL A 130 3.81 48.32 4.40
N ASP A 131 4.82 47.64 3.82
CA ASP A 131 5.30 47.89 2.47
C ASP A 131 4.41 47.17 1.41
N LEU A 132 3.46 46.35 1.87
CA LEU A 132 2.46 45.65 1.08
C LEU A 132 1.05 46.14 1.41
N ARG A 133 0.30 46.50 0.38
CA ARG A 133 -1.10 46.93 0.46
C ARG A 133 -2.03 45.75 0.30
N ARG A 134 -3.20 45.83 0.93
CA ARG A 134 -4.24 44.80 0.93
C ARG A 134 -5.60 45.48 0.67
N PRO A 135 -6.46 44.98 -0.24
CA PRO A 135 -6.19 43.90 -1.20
C PRO A 135 -5.21 44.37 -2.30
N GLY A 136 -4.80 43.44 -3.16
CA GLY A 136 -4.08 43.72 -4.41
C GLY A 136 -4.27 42.62 -5.45
N HIS A 137 -3.34 42.53 -6.41
CA HIS A 137 -3.50 41.72 -7.62
C HIS A 137 -2.53 40.53 -7.72
N ILE A 138 -1.61 40.38 -6.77
CA ILE A 138 -0.90 39.12 -6.54
C ILE A 138 -1.59 38.35 -5.43
N PHE A 139 -1.77 37.05 -5.62
CA PHE A 139 -2.43 36.15 -4.67
C PHE A 139 -1.39 35.22 -4.04
N PRO A 140 -0.88 35.52 -2.83
CA PRO A 140 0.10 34.65 -2.21
C PRO A 140 -0.56 33.37 -1.68
N LEU A 141 0.14 32.25 -1.85
CA LEU A 141 -0.28 30.92 -1.45
C LEU A 141 0.67 30.38 -0.38
N ARG A 142 0.11 29.83 0.70
CA ARG A 142 0.90 29.21 1.78
C ARG A 142 1.22 27.76 1.45
N ALA A 143 2.49 27.46 1.15
CA ALA A 143 2.95 26.09 1.01
C ALA A 143 3.00 25.38 2.38
N LYS A 144 2.62 24.10 2.42
CA LYS A 144 2.79 23.26 3.61
C LYS A 144 4.27 22.98 3.87
N GLN A 145 4.66 23.02 5.15
CA GLN A 145 5.98 22.55 5.57
C GLN A 145 6.17 21.09 5.15
N GLY A 146 7.32 20.79 4.55
CA GLY A 146 7.61 19.49 3.94
C GLY A 146 7.27 19.40 2.43
N GLY A 147 6.60 20.42 1.86
CA GLY A 147 6.42 20.54 0.41
C GLY A 147 5.61 19.40 -0.20
N VAL A 148 5.99 18.95 -1.39
CA VAL A 148 5.27 17.92 -2.15
C VAL A 148 5.18 16.58 -1.44
N LEU A 149 6.07 16.34 -0.45
CA LEU A 149 6.04 15.15 0.41
C LEU A 149 4.89 15.18 1.43
N LYS A 150 4.29 16.36 1.69
CA LYS A 150 3.12 16.54 2.55
C LYS A 150 1.83 16.81 1.78
N ARG A 151 1.91 17.58 0.70
CA ARG A 151 0.79 17.86 -0.19
C ARG A 151 1.30 17.93 -1.62
N ALA A 152 0.84 17.01 -2.47
CA ALA A 152 1.19 16.95 -3.88
C ALA A 152 0.42 17.99 -4.72
N GLY A 153 0.65 19.28 -4.47
CA GLY A 153 0.02 20.38 -5.21
C GLY A 153 1.04 21.33 -5.85
N HIS A 154 0.58 22.14 -6.82
CA HIS A 154 1.42 23.10 -7.54
C HIS A 154 2.06 24.16 -6.62
N THR A 155 1.34 24.57 -5.56
CA THR A 155 1.88 25.48 -4.53
C THR A 155 3.15 24.92 -3.89
N GLU A 156 3.11 23.67 -3.42
CA GLU A 156 4.28 23.02 -2.83
C GLU A 156 5.37 22.75 -3.87
N ALA A 157 4.99 22.35 -5.09
CA ALA A 157 5.93 22.10 -6.17
C ALA A 157 6.74 23.35 -6.52
N ALA A 158 6.11 24.52 -6.59
CA ALA A 158 6.79 25.79 -6.89
C ALA A 158 7.87 26.15 -5.86
N VAL A 159 7.53 26.04 -4.57
CA VAL A 159 8.47 26.29 -3.47
C VAL A 159 9.60 25.26 -3.47
N ASP A 160 9.28 23.98 -3.67
CA ASP A 160 10.27 22.91 -3.68
C ASP A 160 11.22 22.99 -4.87
N LEU A 161 10.73 23.29 -6.08
CA LEU A 161 11.56 23.48 -7.27
C LEU A 161 12.54 24.64 -7.09
N ALA A 162 12.08 25.77 -6.55
CA ALA A 162 12.94 26.90 -6.26
C ALA A 162 14.02 26.53 -5.22
N ARG A 163 13.64 25.85 -4.13
CA ARG A 163 14.58 25.40 -3.09
C ARG A 163 15.62 24.41 -3.64
N LEU A 164 15.19 23.39 -4.37
CA LEU A 164 16.05 22.37 -4.99
C LEU A 164 16.96 22.95 -6.07
N ALA A 165 16.55 24.03 -6.74
CA ALA A 165 17.38 24.77 -7.68
C ALA A 165 18.47 25.60 -6.97
N GLY A 166 18.42 25.74 -5.64
CA GLY A 166 19.35 26.56 -4.84
C GLY A 166 18.97 28.04 -4.80
N LEU A 167 17.69 28.35 -4.98
CA LEU A 167 17.15 29.71 -5.06
C LEU A 167 16.31 30.04 -3.81
N TYR A 168 15.86 31.28 -3.68
CA TYR A 168 14.90 31.65 -2.64
C TYR A 168 13.63 30.80 -2.74
N PRO A 169 13.12 30.20 -1.65
CA PRO A 169 12.03 29.20 -1.68
C PRO A 169 10.65 29.86 -1.88
N ALA A 170 10.47 30.47 -3.04
CA ALA A 170 9.21 31.01 -3.52
C ALA A 170 9.11 30.87 -5.03
N GLY A 171 7.91 30.63 -5.54
CA GLY A 171 7.65 30.48 -6.97
C GLY A 171 6.39 31.20 -7.40
N VAL A 172 6.33 31.58 -8.68
CA VAL A 172 5.13 32.13 -9.30
C VAL A 172 4.49 31.01 -10.10
N ILE A 173 3.19 30.80 -9.89
CA ILE A 173 2.41 29.79 -10.60
C ILE A 173 1.25 30.42 -11.36
N CYS A 174 0.85 29.80 -12.47
CA CYS A 174 -0.31 30.19 -13.27
C CYS A 174 -0.84 28.98 -14.02
N GLU A 175 -2.11 28.63 -13.81
CA GLU A 175 -2.72 27.48 -14.48
C GLU A 175 -2.84 27.73 -15.99
N ILE A 176 -2.66 26.68 -16.80
CA ILE A 176 -2.70 26.77 -18.26
C ILE A 176 -4.11 26.45 -18.77
N GLN A 177 -4.72 27.42 -19.46
CA GLN A 177 -6.02 27.29 -20.09
C GLN A 177 -5.90 27.18 -21.61
N ASN A 178 -6.82 26.42 -22.21
CA ASN A 178 -7.05 26.38 -23.64
C ASN A 178 -7.63 27.71 -24.14
N GLY A 179 -7.61 27.90 -25.46
CA GLY A 179 -8.12 29.09 -26.12
C GLY A 179 -9.62 29.36 -25.87
N ASP A 180 -10.38 28.33 -25.54
CA ASP A 180 -11.82 28.38 -25.24
C ASP A 180 -12.12 28.60 -23.75
N GLY A 181 -11.09 28.73 -22.90
CA GLY A 181 -11.21 28.91 -21.45
C GLY A 181 -11.35 27.61 -20.66
N SER A 182 -11.35 26.43 -21.31
CA SER A 182 -11.24 25.15 -20.61
C SER A 182 -9.82 24.91 -20.10
N MET A 183 -9.65 24.13 -19.04
CA MET A 183 -8.33 23.79 -18.49
C MET A 183 -7.56 22.85 -19.43
N ALA A 184 -6.27 23.13 -19.66
CA ALA A 184 -5.43 22.29 -20.50
C ALA A 184 -5.11 20.96 -19.81
N ARG A 185 -5.43 19.84 -20.48
CA ARG A 185 -5.11 18.48 -20.02
C ARG A 185 -3.79 18.00 -20.63
N LEU A 186 -3.25 16.88 -20.14
CA LEU A 186 -1.93 16.37 -20.53
C LEU A 186 -1.61 16.42 -22.04
N PRO A 187 -2.48 15.97 -22.97
CA PRO A 187 -2.17 16.05 -24.40
C PRO A 187 -1.98 17.49 -24.91
N GLN A 188 -2.76 18.43 -24.38
CA GLN A 188 -2.67 19.86 -24.70
C GLN A 188 -1.42 20.49 -24.06
N LEU A 189 -1.09 20.07 -22.82
CA LEU A 189 0.12 20.52 -22.11
C LEU A 189 1.40 20.06 -22.81
N VAL A 190 1.42 18.86 -23.39
CA VAL A 190 2.53 18.39 -24.23
C VAL A 190 2.72 19.29 -25.44
N ALA A 191 1.64 19.58 -26.17
CA ALA A 191 1.70 20.48 -27.33
C ALA A 191 2.10 21.91 -26.92
N TYR A 192 1.62 22.39 -25.77
CA TYR A 192 1.94 23.70 -25.21
C TYR A 192 3.44 23.80 -24.87
N ALA A 193 3.97 22.84 -24.13
CA ALA A 193 5.38 22.80 -23.75
C ALA A 193 6.29 22.76 -24.99
N GLN A 194 5.95 21.95 -25.99
CA GLN A 194 6.70 21.89 -27.25
C GLN A 194 6.64 23.22 -28.02
N ARG A 195 5.47 23.83 -28.14
CA ARG A 195 5.28 25.11 -28.85
C ARG A 195 6.13 26.22 -28.26
N HIS A 196 6.25 26.27 -26.93
CA HIS A 196 6.95 27.32 -26.21
C HIS A 196 8.38 26.94 -25.79
N GLY A 197 8.84 25.73 -26.12
CA GLY A 197 10.17 25.25 -25.76
C GLY A 197 10.39 25.08 -24.26
N LEU A 198 9.33 24.77 -23.50
CA LEU A 198 9.37 24.62 -22.04
C LEU A 198 9.55 23.16 -21.64
N ARG A 199 10.17 22.94 -20.48
CA ARG A 199 10.26 21.60 -19.88
C ARG A 199 8.91 21.21 -19.29
N LEU A 200 8.52 19.95 -19.48
CA LEU A 200 7.29 19.37 -18.97
C LEU A 200 7.63 18.28 -17.96
N ILE A 201 7.38 18.55 -16.68
CA ILE A 201 7.64 17.64 -15.56
C ILE A 201 6.32 17.34 -14.82
N ASN A 202 6.34 16.35 -13.93
CA ASN A 202 5.17 16.03 -13.09
C ASN A 202 5.53 15.97 -11.60
N ILE A 203 4.53 16.18 -10.75
CA ILE A 203 4.71 16.19 -9.28
C ILE A 203 5.11 14.81 -8.75
N ALA A 204 4.64 13.71 -9.34
CA ALA A 204 4.98 12.37 -8.90
C ALA A 204 6.49 12.08 -9.03
N ASP A 205 7.11 12.50 -10.13
CA ASP A 205 8.55 12.41 -10.36
C ASP A 205 9.32 13.37 -9.46
N LEU A 206 8.78 14.57 -9.17
CA LEU A 206 9.38 15.49 -8.20
C LEU A 206 9.39 14.89 -6.78
N ILE A 207 8.29 14.27 -6.35
CA ILE A 207 8.19 13.54 -5.09
C ILE A 207 9.26 12.45 -5.06
N ARG A 208 9.35 11.63 -6.11
CA ARG A 208 10.37 10.57 -6.21
C ARG A 208 11.79 11.15 -6.15
N TYR A 209 12.07 12.20 -6.89
CA TYR A 209 13.37 12.87 -6.89
C TYR A 209 13.77 13.35 -5.49
N ARG A 210 12.86 14.02 -4.77
CA ARG A 210 13.11 14.46 -3.39
C ARG A 210 13.35 13.28 -2.45
N LEU A 211 12.56 12.22 -2.57
CA LEU A 211 12.73 11.03 -1.75
C LEU A 211 14.06 10.30 -1.98
N ASP A 212 14.58 10.35 -3.21
CA ASP A 212 15.86 9.75 -3.61
C ASP A 212 17.06 10.60 -3.20
N THR A 213 16.92 11.93 -3.19
CA THR A 213 18.02 12.88 -2.97
C THR A 213 18.08 13.45 -1.56
N GLU A 214 16.97 13.48 -0.83
CA GLU A 214 16.88 14.01 0.53
C GLU A 214 16.77 12.89 1.57
N ARG A 215 17.28 13.15 2.78
CA ARG A 215 17.12 12.27 3.95
C ARG A 215 16.37 13.03 5.04
N PHE A 216 15.19 12.55 5.38
CA PHE A 216 14.34 13.12 6.43
C PHE A 216 13.92 12.07 7.47
N VAL A 217 14.37 10.82 7.31
CA VAL A 217 14.23 9.79 8.34
C VAL A 217 15.57 9.64 9.06
N ARG A 218 15.58 9.90 10.38
CA ARG A 218 16.80 9.91 11.20
C ARG A 218 16.77 8.79 12.22
N ARG A 219 17.90 8.06 12.34
CA ARG A 219 18.15 7.13 13.43
C ARG A 219 18.35 7.90 14.74
N LEU A 220 17.55 7.62 15.76
CA LEU A 220 17.61 8.31 17.06
C LEU A 220 17.97 7.40 18.23
N ALA A 221 17.71 6.10 18.13
CA ALA A 221 17.96 5.17 19.22
C ALA A 221 18.31 3.77 18.69
N GLU A 222 19.06 3.01 19.48
CA GLU A 222 19.43 1.62 19.18
C GLU A 222 19.47 0.82 20.49
N ALA A 223 18.92 -0.39 20.48
CA ALA A 223 18.89 -1.28 21.65
C ALA A 223 18.92 -2.76 21.24
N SER A 224 19.41 -3.61 22.14
CA SER A 224 19.22 -5.06 22.02
C SER A 224 17.77 -5.41 22.34
N LEU A 225 17.16 -6.26 21.53
CA LEU A 225 15.79 -6.74 21.67
C LEU A 225 15.79 -8.28 21.76
N PRO A 226 15.96 -8.86 22.96
CA PRO A 226 15.62 -10.26 23.19
C PRO A 226 14.10 -10.44 23.08
N SER A 227 13.67 -11.42 22.29
CA SER A 227 12.25 -11.65 22.02
C SER A 227 11.90 -13.14 21.98
N ALA A 228 10.61 -13.46 21.98
CA ALA A 228 10.12 -14.83 21.79
C ALA A 228 10.49 -15.44 20.42
N PHE A 229 10.95 -14.62 19.46
CA PHE A 229 11.33 -15.06 18.13
C PHE A 229 12.85 -15.12 17.94
N GLY A 230 13.65 -14.79 18.96
CA GLY A 230 15.10 -14.69 18.86
C GLY A 230 15.66 -13.38 19.40
N SER A 231 16.96 -13.19 19.20
CA SER A 231 17.68 -11.97 19.60
C SER A 231 17.91 -11.06 18.40
N PHE A 232 17.44 -9.81 18.53
CA PHE A 232 17.50 -8.80 17.48
C PHE A 232 18.13 -7.51 17.98
N ARG A 233 18.44 -6.63 17.04
CA ARG A 233 18.73 -5.22 17.28
C ARG A 233 17.49 -4.40 16.90
N ALA A 234 16.99 -3.56 17.80
CA ALA A 234 15.90 -2.63 17.53
C ALA A 234 16.46 -1.21 17.33
N ILE A 235 16.11 -0.58 16.23
CA ILE A 235 16.60 0.76 15.86
C ILE A 235 15.40 1.68 15.69
N GLY A 236 15.35 2.75 16.49
CA GLY A 236 14.30 3.77 16.45
C GLY A 236 14.63 4.87 15.45
N TYR A 237 13.67 5.18 14.59
CA TYR A 237 13.75 6.24 13.59
C TYR A 237 12.67 7.30 13.82
N ARG A 238 12.97 8.55 13.48
CA ARG A 238 11.99 9.65 13.42
C ARG A 238 11.94 10.24 12.01
N ASN A 239 10.73 10.42 11.50
CA ASN A 239 10.47 11.20 10.29
C ASN A 239 10.38 12.69 10.67
N GLU A 240 11.33 13.50 10.21
CA GLU A 240 11.41 14.93 10.51
C GLU A 240 10.23 15.72 9.89
N LEU A 241 9.52 15.15 8.91
CA LEU A 241 8.42 15.83 8.22
C LEU A 241 7.12 15.85 9.03
N ASP A 242 6.78 14.79 9.77
CA ASP A 242 5.57 14.72 10.63
C ASP A 242 5.86 14.39 12.10
N GLY A 243 7.12 14.16 12.45
CA GLY A 243 7.50 13.72 13.79
C GLY A 243 7.13 12.27 14.11
N SER A 244 6.61 11.50 13.15
CA SER A 244 6.27 10.10 13.39
C SER A 244 7.52 9.26 13.67
N GLU A 245 7.36 8.26 14.53
CA GLU A 245 8.44 7.36 14.95
C GLU A 245 8.22 5.97 14.38
N HIS A 246 9.29 5.30 14.00
CA HIS A 246 9.27 3.96 13.40
C HIS A 246 10.37 3.11 14.01
N VAL A 247 10.27 1.79 13.86
CA VAL A 247 11.31 0.88 14.34
C VAL A 247 11.73 -0.09 13.26
N ALA A 248 13.03 -0.33 13.15
CA ALA A 248 13.58 -1.46 12.41
C ALA A 248 14.06 -2.53 13.39
N ILE A 249 13.59 -3.77 13.20
CA ILE A 249 14.06 -4.95 13.92
C ILE A 249 15.02 -5.68 12.99
N VAL A 250 16.29 -5.75 13.39
CA VAL A 250 17.41 -6.17 12.55
C VAL A 250 18.05 -7.43 13.14
N LYS A 251 18.31 -8.41 12.27
CA LYS A 251 19.11 -9.59 12.54
C LYS A 251 20.36 -9.54 11.66
N GLY A 252 21.51 -9.92 12.22
CA GLY A 252 22.79 -9.88 11.51
C GLY A 252 23.30 -8.46 11.29
N SER A 253 24.10 -8.27 10.23
CA SER A 253 24.70 -6.98 9.88
C SER A 253 24.44 -6.69 8.40
N PRO A 254 23.20 -6.28 8.04
CA PRO A 254 22.83 -6.00 6.65
C PRO A 254 23.79 -5.03 5.93
N GLU A 255 24.38 -4.09 6.68
CA GLU A 255 25.38 -3.13 6.19
C GLU A 255 26.67 -3.79 5.66
N GLN A 256 26.98 -5.02 6.08
CA GLN A 256 28.14 -5.80 5.65
C GLN A 256 27.79 -6.84 4.59
N ASN A 257 26.50 -7.04 4.28
CA ASN A 257 26.06 -8.04 3.32
C ASN A 257 26.07 -7.49 1.88
N SER A 258 26.78 -8.18 0.97
CA SER A 258 26.78 -7.89 -0.47
C SER A 258 25.63 -8.56 -1.25
N GLY A 259 24.99 -9.57 -0.65
CA GLY A 259 23.87 -10.34 -1.18
C GLY A 259 22.50 -9.75 -0.83
N PRO A 260 21.40 -10.35 -1.32
CA PRO A 260 20.06 -9.85 -1.06
C PRO A 260 19.60 -10.18 0.36
N VAL A 261 19.23 -9.15 1.12
CA VAL A 261 18.78 -9.25 2.51
C VAL A 261 17.30 -9.61 2.58
N LEU A 262 16.90 -10.49 3.51
CA LEU A 262 15.49 -10.83 3.72
C LEU A 262 14.78 -9.69 4.45
N VAL A 263 13.75 -9.10 3.83
CA VAL A 263 13.11 -7.87 4.32
C VAL A 263 11.61 -8.01 4.43
N ARG A 264 11.03 -7.50 5.53
CA ARG A 264 9.60 -7.31 5.70
C ARG A 264 9.29 -5.84 6.01
N VAL A 265 8.53 -5.17 5.15
CA VAL A 265 7.95 -3.85 5.46
C VAL A 265 6.54 -4.03 6.01
N HIS A 266 6.39 -3.94 7.32
CA HIS A 266 5.15 -4.11 8.06
C HIS A 266 4.51 -2.76 8.39
N SER A 267 3.21 -2.63 8.13
CA SER A 267 2.43 -1.47 8.55
C SER A 267 1.79 -1.80 9.88
N GLU A 268 1.93 -0.90 10.85
CA GLU A 268 1.32 -1.02 12.18
C GLU A 268 -0.16 -1.38 12.10
N CYS A 269 -0.56 -2.35 12.92
CA CYS A 269 -1.93 -2.70 13.15
C CYS A 269 -2.10 -2.95 14.64
N LEU A 270 -2.36 -1.90 15.44
CA LEU A 270 -2.48 -1.97 16.89
C LEU A 270 -3.46 -3.07 17.32
N THR A 271 -4.65 -3.11 16.69
CA THR A 271 -5.67 -4.10 17.00
C THR A 271 -5.20 -5.53 16.74
N GLY A 272 -4.42 -5.76 15.68
CA GLY A 272 -3.90 -7.08 15.33
C GLY A 272 -2.67 -7.40 16.16
N ASP A 273 -1.61 -6.62 15.95
CA ASP A 273 -0.26 -6.84 16.47
C ASP A 273 -0.22 -6.85 18.01
N ALA A 274 -0.89 -5.88 18.67
CA ALA A 274 -0.85 -5.75 20.13
C ALA A 274 -2.02 -6.48 20.82
N PHE A 275 -3.24 -6.36 20.30
CA PHE A 275 -4.45 -6.92 20.96
C PHE A 275 -4.88 -8.29 20.44
N GLY A 276 -4.25 -8.81 19.39
CA GLY A 276 -4.55 -10.15 18.86
C GLY A 276 -5.88 -10.26 18.13
N SER A 277 -6.38 -9.18 17.52
CA SER A 277 -7.62 -9.20 16.76
C SER A 277 -7.60 -10.25 15.66
N LEU A 278 -8.63 -11.11 15.64
CA LEU A 278 -8.84 -12.15 14.63
C LEU A 278 -9.49 -11.62 13.35
N ARG A 279 -9.89 -10.33 13.31
CA ARG A 279 -10.46 -9.69 12.09
C ARG A 279 -9.41 -9.45 11.01
N CYS A 280 -8.12 -9.55 11.34
CA CYS A 280 -7.03 -9.37 10.40
C CYS A 280 -5.97 -10.45 10.62
N ASP A 281 -5.01 -10.51 9.70
CA ASP A 281 -3.88 -11.45 9.72
C ASP A 281 -2.54 -10.74 10.04
N CYS A 282 -2.58 -9.52 10.57
CA CYS A 282 -1.39 -8.70 10.78
C CYS A 282 -0.40 -9.32 11.79
N ARG A 283 -0.89 -9.73 12.97
CA ARG A 283 -0.05 -10.36 14.00
C ARG A 283 0.62 -11.64 13.51
N PRO A 284 -0.11 -12.66 13.01
CA PRO A 284 0.55 -13.90 12.57
C PRO A 284 1.53 -13.65 11.42
N GLN A 285 1.28 -12.67 10.54
CA GLN A 285 2.28 -12.25 9.54
C GLN A 285 3.54 -11.64 10.17
N LEU A 286 3.40 -10.75 11.16
CA LEU A 286 4.55 -10.15 11.84
C LEU A 286 5.41 -11.22 12.53
N GLU A 287 4.76 -12.11 13.28
CA GLU A 287 5.45 -13.21 13.98
C GLU A 287 6.15 -14.15 13.00
N ALA A 288 5.48 -14.56 11.92
CA ALA A 288 6.05 -15.43 10.91
C ALA A 288 7.27 -14.78 10.23
N ALA A 289 7.19 -13.48 9.90
CA ALA A 289 8.32 -12.75 9.33
C ALA A 289 9.52 -12.69 10.30
N LEU A 290 9.29 -12.46 11.59
CA LEU A 290 10.35 -12.48 12.60
C LEU A 290 11.00 -13.87 12.74
N ARG A 291 10.21 -14.95 12.74
CA ARG A 291 10.73 -16.33 12.76
C ARG A 291 11.54 -16.66 11.51
N MET A 292 11.08 -16.23 10.33
CA MET A 292 11.80 -16.44 9.07
C MET A 292 13.16 -15.73 9.07
N ILE A 293 13.19 -14.49 9.57
CA ILE A 293 14.43 -13.70 9.65
C ILE A 293 15.38 -14.29 10.70
N GLU A 294 14.87 -14.76 11.85
CA GLU A 294 15.70 -15.47 12.83
C GLU A 294 16.33 -16.72 12.21
N ALA A 295 15.53 -17.55 11.53
CA ALA A 295 15.99 -18.78 10.91
C ALA A 295 17.02 -18.54 9.79
N ALA A 296 16.89 -17.43 9.06
CA ALA A 296 17.86 -17.02 8.05
C ALA A 296 19.16 -16.46 8.65
N GLY A 297 19.17 -16.06 9.91
CA GLY A 297 20.33 -15.46 10.59
C GLY A 297 20.63 -14.01 10.18
N GLU A 298 19.95 -13.49 9.17
CA GLU A 298 20.10 -12.11 8.70
C GLU A 298 18.81 -11.59 8.04
N GLY A 299 18.43 -10.35 8.36
CA GLY A 299 17.26 -9.72 7.77
C GLY A 299 16.73 -8.52 8.57
N VAL A 300 15.71 -7.87 8.02
CA VAL A 300 15.13 -6.64 8.58
C VAL A 300 13.60 -6.69 8.54
N VAL A 301 12.95 -6.44 9.67
CA VAL A 301 11.55 -6.03 9.72
C VAL A 301 11.49 -4.52 9.95
N VAL A 302 10.99 -3.76 8.98
CA VAL A 302 10.67 -2.35 9.16
C VAL A 302 9.21 -2.25 9.60
N TYR A 303 8.99 -1.76 10.82
CA TYR A 303 7.66 -1.53 11.38
C TYR A 303 7.30 -0.04 11.28
N LEU A 304 6.49 0.28 10.28
CA LEU A 304 6.03 1.63 10.01
C LEU A 304 4.74 1.90 10.81
N ARG A 305 4.77 2.91 11.67
CA ARG A 305 3.61 3.35 12.49
C ARG A 305 2.60 4.14 11.66
N GLN A 306 1.92 3.42 10.77
CA GLN A 306 0.94 3.92 9.80
C GLN A 306 -0.36 3.10 9.85
N GLU A 307 -1.00 3.14 11.02
CA GLU A 307 -2.26 2.43 11.30
C GLU A 307 -3.36 2.71 10.26
N GLY A 308 -4.17 1.68 9.98
CA GLY A 308 -5.33 1.79 9.10
C GLY A 308 -4.98 2.06 7.63
N ARG A 309 -3.75 1.75 7.18
CA ARG A 309 -3.22 2.16 5.87
C ARG A 309 -3.03 3.67 5.74
N GLY A 310 -2.73 4.35 6.85
CA GLY A 310 -2.47 5.78 6.90
C GLY A 310 -3.66 6.64 7.35
N ILE A 311 -4.86 6.07 7.49
CA ILE A 311 -6.05 6.83 7.98
C ILE A 311 -6.08 6.98 9.51
N GLY A 312 -5.23 6.25 10.23
CA GLY A 312 -5.15 6.26 11.69
C GLY A 312 -6.16 5.35 12.39
N LEU A 313 -5.94 5.12 13.68
CA LEU A 313 -6.69 4.17 14.49
C LEU A 313 -8.20 4.49 14.57
N ILE A 314 -8.54 5.76 14.80
CA ILE A 314 -9.94 6.17 14.97
C ILE A 314 -10.75 5.92 13.70
N ASN A 315 -10.21 6.29 12.53
CA ASN A 315 -10.91 6.09 11.26
C ASN A 315 -10.97 4.61 10.88
N LYS A 316 -9.95 3.81 11.22
CA LYS A 316 -10.02 2.35 11.10
C LYS A 316 -11.16 1.75 11.93
N LEU A 317 -11.35 2.21 13.17
CA LEU A 317 -12.46 1.74 14.01
C LEU A 317 -13.82 2.17 13.45
N LYS A 318 -13.94 3.39 12.91
CA LYS A 318 -15.13 3.82 12.16
C LYS A 318 -15.40 2.93 10.95
N ALA A 319 -14.34 2.56 10.20
CA ALA A 319 -14.45 1.66 9.06
C ALA A 319 -14.92 0.26 9.50
N TYR A 320 -14.47 -0.23 10.67
CA TYR A 320 -14.99 -1.47 11.25
C TYR A 320 -16.48 -1.38 11.58
N SER A 321 -16.94 -0.27 12.17
CA SER A 321 -18.38 -0.08 12.43
C SER A 321 -19.21 -0.10 11.14
N LEU A 322 -18.68 0.47 10.04
CA LEU A 322 -19.31 0.39 8.72
C LEU A 322 -19.27 -1.03 8.15
N GLN A 323 -18.17 -1.76 8.33
CA GLN A 323 -18.09 -3.16 7.91
C GLN A 323 -19.04 -4.07 8.68
N ASP A 324 -19.25 -3.81 9.96
CA ASP A 324 -20.25 -4.51 10.78
C ASP A 324 -21.69 -4.30 10.24
N THR A 325 -21.91 -3.27 9.41
CA THR A 325 -23.18 -3.03 8.69
C THR A 325 -23.22 -3.62 7.27
N GLY A 326 -22.20 -4.39 6.87
CA GLY A 326 -22.16 -5.15 5.61
C GLY A 326 -21.30 -4.56 4.49
N LEU A 327 -20.66 -3.41 4.70
CA LEU A 327 -19.70 -2.82 3.75
C LEU A 327 -18.38 -3.60 3.78
N ASP A 328 -17.66 -3.66 2.66
CA ASP A 328 -16.29 -4.16 2.71
C ASP A 328 -15.26 -3.08 3.14
N THR A 329 -13.99 -3.46 3.25
CA THR A 329 -12.93 -2.53 3.68
C THR A 329 -12.68 -1.38 2.70
N VAL A 330 -12.88 -1.59 1.40
CA VAL A 330 -12.70 -0.53 0.39
C VAL A 330 -13.89 0.43 0.46
N GLU A 331 -15.10 -0.09 0.42
CA GLU A 331 -16.34 0.68 0.47
C GLU A 331 -16.47 1.48 1.78
N ALA A 332 -16.08 0.89 2.91
CA ALA A 332 -16.05 1.58 4.19
C ALA A 332 -15.07 2.76 4.19
N ASN A 333 -13.91 2.65 3.55
CA ASN A 333 -12.94 3.75 3.45
C ASN A 333 -13.42 4.84 2.48
N GLU A 334 -13.96 4.46 1.32
CA GLU A 334 -14.55 5.40 0.35
C GLU A 334 -15.69 6.20 1.00
N ARG A 335 -16.55 5.54 1.77
CA ARG A 335 -17.64 6.19 2.51
C ARG A 335 -17.17 7.13 3.61
N LEU A 336 -15.98 6.89 4.16
CA LEU A 336 -15.31 7.79 5.10
C LEU A 336 -14.51 8.90 4.40
N GLY A 337 -14.48 8.93 3.06
CA GLY A 337 -13.77 9.93 2.27
C GLY A 337 -12.27 9.68 2.12
N PHE A 338 -11.80 8.44 2.32
CA PHE A 338 -10.39 8.08 2.20
C PHE A 338 -10.12 7.19 0.98
N ALA A 339 -8.96 7.40 0.33
CA ALA A 339 -8.46 6.47 -0.67
C ALA A 339 -8.17 5.09 -0.07
N ALA A 340 -8.25 4.03 -0.89
CA ALA A 340 -8.09 2.65 -0.43
C ALA A 340 -6.69 2.31 0.14
N ASP A 341 -5.67 3.10 -0.17
CA ASP A 341 -4.30 2.95 0.31
C ASP A 341 -3.54 4.29 0.29
N LEU A 342 -3.19 4.84 1.46
CA LEU A 342 -2.45 6.09 1.61
C LEU A 342 -1.02 5.88 2.14
N ARG A 343 -0.51 4.65 2.08
CA ARG A 343 0.78 4.30 2.68
C ARG A 343 1.94 4.94 1.93
N ASN A 344 2.83 5.59 2.67
CA ASN A 344 4.08 6.14 2.14
C ASN A 344 5.22 5.12 2.33
N TYR A 345 5.64 4.50 1.23
CA TYR A 345 6.74 3.52 1.24
C TYR A 345 8.14 4.16 1.26
N GLY A 346 8.25 5.46 1.02
CA GLY A 346 9.53 6.16 1.02
C GLY A 346 10.23 6.20 2.37
N VAL A 347 9.45 6.27 3.45
CA VAL A 347 9.99 6.16 4.81
C VAL A 347 10.65 4.79 5.02
N GLY A 348 9.96 3.72 4.63
CA GLY A 348 10.52 2.37 4.73
C GLY A 348 11.76 2.19 3.87
N ALA A 349 11.78 2.80 2.69
CA ALA A 349 12.95 2.77 1.83
C ALA A 349 14.15 3.53 2.40
N GLN A 350 13.95 4.71 3.00
CA GLN A 350 15.04 5.44 3.66
C GLN A 350 15.60 4.68 4.87
N ILE A 351 14.75 4.01 5.65
CA ILE A 351 15.19 3.14 6.75
C ILE A 351 16.07 2.01 6.21
N LEU A 352 15.63 1.32 5.15
CA LEU A 352 16.41 0.23 4.54
C LEU A 352 17.74 0.73 3.98
N SER A 353 17.74 1.89 3.31
CA SER A 353 18.96 2.49 2.78
C SER A 353 19.92 2.93 3.89
N ASP A 354 19.43 3.43 5.02
CA ASP A 354 20.26 3.76 6.21
C ASP A 354 20.90 2.51 6.82
N LEU A 355 20.22 1.37 6.74
CA LEU A 355 20.75 0.06 7.16
C LEU A 355 21.71 -0.58 6.14
N GLY A 356 22.02 0.11 5.04
CA GLY A 356 22.89 -0.40 3.96
C GLY A 356 22.22 -1.47 3.09
N VAL A 357 20.90 -1.64 3.18
CA VAL A 357 20.17 -2.62 2.36
C VAL A 357 19.90 -2.00 0.99
N HIS A 358 20.53 -2.55 -0.06
CA HIS A 358 20.30 -2.14 -1.45
C HIS A 358 19.69 -3.25 -2.31
N ARG A 359 19.95 -4.51 -1.97
CA ARG A 359 19.40 -5.71 -2.62
C ARG A 359 18.59 -6.47 -1.59
N LEU A 360 17.36 -6.86 -1.93
CA LEU A 360 16.47 -7.49 -0.95
C LEU A 360 15.56 -8.57 -1.54
N ARG A 361 15.20 -9.53 -0.69
CA ARG A 361 14.12 -10.49 -0.90
C ARG A 361 12.94 -10.05 -0.04
N LEU A 362 11.84 -9.63 -0.67
CA LEU A 362 10.73 -9.00 0.04
C LEU A 362 9.69 -10.02 0.50
N ILE A 363 9.47 -10.11 1.81
CA ILE A 363 8.41 -10.91 2.41
C ILE A 363 7.05 -10.20 2.24
N THR A 364 6.34 -10.50 1.14
CA THR A 364 5.05 -9.86 0.80
C THR A 364 4.14 -10.71 -0.09
N ASN A 365 2.83 -10.59 0.13
CA ASN A 365 1.79 -11.06 -0.80
C ASN A 365 1.24 -9.93 -1.68
N ASN A 366 1.65 -8.67 -1.44
CA ASN A 366 1.13 -7.52 -2.15
C ASN A 366 2.10 -7.07 -3.25
N PRO A 367 1.74 -7.19 -4.54
CA PRO A 367 2.60 -6.78 -5.66
C PRO A 367 2.82 -5.26 -5.71
N ARG A 368 1.87 -4.43 -5.24
CA ARG A 368 2.05 -2.97 -5.16
C ARG A 368 3.18 -2.56 -4.21
N LYS A 369 3.44 -3.34 -3.15
CA LYS A 369 4.59 -3.10 -2.24
C LYS A 369 5.94 -3.28 -2.94
N ILE A 370 6.00 -4.12 -3.97
CA ILE A 370 7.23 -4.36 -4.75
C ILE A 370 7.52 -3.13 -5.62
N ALA A 371 6.51 -2.66 -6.36
CA ALA A 371 6.62 -1.45 -7.18
C ALA A 371 6.96 -0.21 -6.33
N GLY A 372 6.32 -0.07 -5.16
CA GLY A 372 6.52 1.05 -4.24
C GLY A 372 7.91 1.12 -3.58
N LEU A 373 8.74 0.07 -3.66
CA LEU A 373 10.12 0.09 -3.11
C LEU A 373 11.19 0.22 -4.21
N GLY A 374 10.91 -0.24 -5.44
CA GLY A 374 11.86 -0.19 -6.56
C GLY A 374 12.26 1.24 -6.98
N GLY A 375 11.55 2.25 -6.47
CA GLY A 375 11.82 3.66 -6.73
C GLY A 375 13.10 4.22 -6.12
N TYR A 376 13.58 3.63 -5.02
CA TYR A 376 14.43 4.30 -4.02
C TYR A 376 15.87 3.78 -3.97
N GLY A 377 16.41 3.36 -5.11
CA GLY A 377 17.72 2.68 -5.15
C GLY A 377 17.72 1.30 -4.47
N LEU A 378 16.54 0.74 -4.19
CA LEU A 378 16.36 -0.61 -3.68
C LEU A 378 16.02 -1.57 -4.83
N ARG A 379 16.75 -2.66 -4.93
CA ARG A 379 16.51 -3.72 -5.90
C ARG A 379 15.83 -4.91 -5.21
N VAL A 380 14.55 -5.10 -5.51
CA VAL A 380 13.82 -6.30 -5.09
C VAL A 380 14.20 -7.43 -6.05
N GLU A 381 14.97 -8.42 -5.57
CA GLU A 381 15.45 -9.54 -6.39
C GLU A 381 14.50 -10.74 -6.37
N ASP A 382 13.79 -10.91 -5.27
CA ASP A 382 12.89 -12.03 -5.06
C ASP A 382 11.70 -11.59 -4.20
N ARG A 383 10.55 -12.24 -4.40
CA ARG A 383 9.36 -12.09 -3.56
C ARG A 383 9.19 -13.37 -2.77
N VAL A 384 9.27 -13.27 -1.45
CA VAL A 384 9.02 -14.38 -0.54
C VAL A 384 7.54 -14.31 -0.08
N PRO A 385 6.69 -15.30 -0.43
CA PRO A 385 5.30 -15.31 0.02
C PRO A 385 5.20 -15.45 1.54
N LEU A 386 4.12 -14.90 2.11
CA LEU A 386 3.81 -15.00 3.54
C LEU A 386 2.31 -15.19 3.73
N VAL A 387 1.82 -16.39 3.40
CA VAL A 387 0.40 -16.71 3.42
C VAL A 387 0.00 -17.19 4.82
N MET A 388 -1.07 -16.62 5.37
CA MET A 388 -1.67 -17.05 6.64
C MET A 388 -2.97 -17.78 6.34
N HIS A 389 -3.27 -18.84 7.09
CA HIS A 389 -4.55 -19.52 6.98
C HIS A 389 -5.68 -18.59 7.43
N PRO A 390 -6.73 -18.39 6.60
CA PRO A 390 -7.92 -17.65 7.01
C PRO A 390 -8.61 -18.34 8.20
N GLY A 391 -9.07 -17.53 9.15
CA GLY A 391 -9.98 -17.94 10.21
C GLY A 391 -11.40 -17.42 9.94
N GLN A 392 -12.36 -17.90 10.74
CA GLN A 392 -13.78 -17.49 10.65
C GLN A 392 -14.00 -15.96 10.63
N HIS A 393 -13.13 -15.20 11.30
CA HIS A 393 -13.26 -13.76 11.46
C HIS A 393 -12.58 -12.91 10.37
N ASN A 394 -11.72 -13.50 9.52
CA ASN A 394 -10.95 -12.74 8.53
C ASN A 394 -11.03 -13.31 7.10
N ALA A 395 -11.75 -14.42 6.87
CA ALA A 395 -11.89 -15.02 5.54
C ALA A 395 -12.39 -14.03 4.48
N SER A 396 -13.50 -13.32 4.75
CA SER A 396 -14.04 -12.30 3.84
C SER A 396 -13.04 -11.16 3.61
N TYR A 397 -12.36 -10.70 4.67
CA TYR A 397 -11.33 -9.66 4.58
C TYR A 397 -10.14 -10.06 3.69
N LEU A 398 -9.68 -11.31 3.79
CA LEU A 398 -8.61 -11.84 2.96
C LEU A 398 -9.04 -12.02 1.50
N GLN A 399 -10.28 -12.46 1.27
CA GLN A 399 -10.88 -12.53 -0.07
C GLN A 399 -10.93 -11.14 -0.72
N THR A 400 -11.41 -10.10 -0.02
CA THR A 400 -11.39 -8.72 -0.54
C THR A 400 -9.98 -8.25 -0.89
N LYS A 401 -8.96 -8.61 -0.09
CA LYS A 401 -7.56 -8.28 -0.42
C LYS A 401 -7.10 -8.93 -1.72
N GLN A 402 -7.53 -10.17 -1.99
CA GLN A 402 -7.21 -10.88 -3.22
C GLN A 402 -7.92 -10.25 -4.41
N GLU A 403 -9.25 -10.15 -4.35
CA GLU A 403 -10.10 -9.74 -5.48
C GLU A 403 -9.97 -8.25 -5.80
N LYS A 404 -10.03 -7.37 -4.79
CA LYS A 404 -10.07 -5.91 -5.00
C LYS A 404 -8.70 -5.25 -4.91
N LEU A 405 -7.75 -5.83 -4.16
CA LEU A 405 -6.43 -5.22 -3.90
C LEU A 405 -5.26 -5.98 -4.58
N GLY A 406 -5.55 -7.04 -5.33
CA GLY A 406 -4.59 -7.79 -6.13
C GLY A 406 -3.54 -8.54 -5.31
N HIS A 407 -3.86 -8.93 -4.06
CA HIS A 407 -2.94 -9.74 -3.26
C HIS A 407 -2.77 -11.13 -3.87
N LEU A 408 -1.51 -11.55 -4.04
CA LEU A 408 -1.12 -12.88 -4.50
C LEU A 408 -1.19 -13.87 -3.34
N MET A 409 -2.37 -14.46 -3.11
CA MET A 409 -2.55 -15.61 -2.24
C MET A 409 -2.60 -16.86 -3.12
N GLN A 410 -1.70 -17.82 -2.90
CA GLN A 410 -1.82 -19.12 -3.57
C GLN A 410 -3.07 -19.80 -3.02
N ALA A 411 -4.02 -20.10 -3.91
CA ALA A 411 -5.07 -21.05 -3.59
C ALA A 411 -4.41 -22.42 -3.49
N SER A 412 -4.45 -23.04 -2.31
CA SER A 412 -4.34 -24.49 -2.23
C SER A 412 -5.48 -25.05 -3.09
N GLY A 413 -5.21 -25.99 -4.00
CA GLY A 413 -6.25 -26.62 -4.81
C GLY A 413 -7.34 -27.31 -3.96
N PRO A 414 -8.38 -27.89 -4.59
CA PRO A 414 -9.44 -28.62 -3.89
C PRO A 414 -8.86 -29.61 -2.89
N ALA A 415 -9.50 -29.71 -1.73
CA ALA A 415 -9.03 -30.55 -0.63
C ALA A 415 -10.16 -31.42 -0.11
N ALA A 416 -9.80 -32.61 0.37
CA ALA A 416 -10.72 -33.56 0.94
C ALA A 416 -10.32 -33.88 2.38
N VAL A 417 -11.28 -33.90 3.31
CA VAL A 417 -11.09 -34.56 4.60
C VAL A 417 -11.74 -35.93 4.53
N LEU A 418 -10.94 -36.94 4.83
CA LEU A 418 -11.33 -38.34 4.86
C LEU A 418 -11.33 -38.79 6.31
N ALA A 419 -12.42 -39.39 6.76
CA ALA A 419 -12.51 -39.91 8.11
C ALA A 419 -12.93 -41.38 8.12
N TRP A 420 -12.43 -42.12 9.11
CA TRP A 420 -12.69 -43.54 9.29
C TRP A 420 -13.11 -43.82 10.73
N GLN A 421 -14.07 -44.73 10.86
CA GLN A 421 -14.55 -45.26 12.12
C GLN A 421 -14.61 -46.78 12.04
N GLY A 422 -14.01 -47.43 13.03
CA GLY A 422 -14.07 -48.88 13.22
C GLY A 422 -15.21 -49.33 14.13
N ARG A 423 -15.41 -50.64 14.19
CA ARG A 423 -16.31 -51.32 15.13
C ARG A 423 -15.78 -51.09 16.54
N GLY A 424 -16.39 -50.15 17.26
CA GLY A 424 -16.02 -49.71 18.61
C GLY A 424 -16.21 -50.74 19.72
N ASP A 425 -15.91 -52.02 19.46
CA ASP A 425 -15.57 -52.96 20.51
C ASP A 425 -14.18 -52.52 21.02
N ASP A 426 -13.93 -52.53 22.34
CA ASP A 426 -12.77 -52.00 23.11
C ASP A 426 -11.35 -52.48 22.68
N ASN A 427 -11.18 -52.98 21.46
CA ASN A 427 -10.03 -53.69 20.93
C ASN A 427 -9.69 -53.28 19.48
N SER A 428 -9.93 -52.03 19.06
CA SER A 428 -9.21 -51.50 17.89
C SER A 428 -7.74 -51.40 18.29
N ASP A 429 -6.95 -52.42 17.92
CA ASP A 429 -5.52 -52.47 18.22
C ASP A 429 -4.86 -51.18 17.69
N PRO A 430 -4.33 -50.31 18.57
CA PRO A 430 -3.70 -49.07 18.14
C PRO A 430 -2.54 -49.31 17.15
N ALA A 431 -1.90 -50.49 17.21
CA ALA A 431 -0.86 -50.88 16.27
C ALA A 431 -1.42 -51.18 14.87
N ALA A 432 -2.63 -51.73 14.77
CA ALA A 432 -3.29 -52.01 13.50
C ALA A 432 -3.71 -50.72 12.78
N LEU A 433 -4.29 -49.75 13.51
CA LEU A 433 -4.64 -48.43 12.95
C LEU A 433 -3.39 -47.64 12.53
N ALA A 434 -2.31 -47.73 13.31
CA ALA A 434 -1.03 -47.12 12.96
C ALA A 434 -0.45 -47.70 11.66
N GLY A 435 -0.56 -49.02 11.47
CA GLY A 435 -0.15 -49.69 10.23
C GLY A 435 -0.97 -49.24 9.01
N GLN A 436 -2.29 -49.17 9.16
CA GLN A 436 -3.20 -48.69 8.11
C GLN A 436 -2.97 -47.22 7.73
N LEU A 437 -2.71 -46.36 8.71
CA LEU A 437 -2.34 -44.96 8.46
C LEU A 437 -0.98 -44.84 7.75
N GLN A 438 -0.02 -45.71 8.08
CA GLN A 438 1.28 -45.73 7.41
C GLN A 438 1.17 -46.18 5.96
N GLU A 439 0.34 -47.18 5.67
CA GLU A 439 0.02 -47.62 4.30
C GLU A 439 -0.61 -46.49 3.48
N LEU A 440 -1.59 -45.78 4.06
CA LEU A 440 -2.25 -44.65 3.41
C LEU A 440 -1.27 -43.49 3.12
N ARG A 441 -0.36 -43.20 4.07
CA ARG A 441 0.71 -42.21 3.88
C ARG A 441 1.68 -42.60 2.78
N GLN A 442 2.07 -43.87 2.71
CA GLN A 442 2.96 -44.36 1.65
C GLN A 442 2.29 -44.23 0.28
N TRP A 443 1.02 -44.62 0.17
CA TRP A 443 0.24 -44.44 -1.05
C TRP A 443 0.18 -42.96 -1.48
N ALA A 444 -0.10 -42.04 -0.56
CA ALA A 444 -0.14 -40.62 -0.87
C ALA A 444 1.21 -40.12 -1.40
N LEU A 445 2.31 -40.54 -0.77
CA LEU A 445 3.66 -40.18 -1.18
C LEU A 445 4.00 -40.70 -2.59
N GLU A 446 3.57 -41.92 -2.93
CA GLU A 446 3.72 -42.50 -4.28
C GLU A 446 2.96 -41.72 -5.36
N HIS A 447 1.89 -41.02 -4.98
CA HIS A 447 1.07 -40.18 -5.87
C HIS A 447 1.40 -38.68 -5.76
N GLY A 448 2.48 -38.31 -5.05
CA GLY A 448 2.92 -36.92 -4.89
C GLY A 448 2.00 -36.07 -4.00
N LEU A 449 1.23 -36.71 -3.11
CA LEU A 449 0.33 -36.08 -2.15
C LEU A 449 0.94 -36.09 -0.75
N GLU A 450 0.58 -35.10 0.06
CA GLU A 450 0.95 -35.01 1.48
C GLU A 450 -0.29 -35.20 2.35
N LEU A 451 -0.26 -36.20 3.24
CA LEU A 451 -1.37 -36.52 4.14
C LEU A 451 -1.13 -35.92 5.52
N GLU A 452 -2.00 -35.01 5.92
CA GLU A 452 -1.99 -34.41 7.25
C GLU A 452 -3.06 -35.05 8.13
N ARG A 453 -2.82 -35.15 9.45
CA ARG A 453 -3.86 -35.61 10.39
C ARG A 453 -4.81 -34.44 10.66
N GLU A 454 -6.10 -34.71 10.58
CA GLU A 454 -7.13 -33.72 10.88
C GLU A 454 -7.52 -33.82 12.37
N GLU A 455 -7.27 -32.76 13.12
CA GLU A 455 -7.48 -32.71 14.58
C GLU A 455 -8.41 -31.57 15.00
N HIS A 456 -8.96 -30.79 14.07
CA HIS A 456 -9.82 -29.66 14.41
C HIS A 456 -11.15 -30.15 15.02
N PRO A 457 -11.48 -29.75 16.27
CA PRO A 457 -12.65 -30.29 16.99
C PRO A 457 -13.98 -30.10 16.25
N ARG A 458 -14.11 -29.01 15.48
CA ARG A 458 -15.31 -28.71 14.68
C ARG A 458 -15.46 -29.68 13.51
N VAL A 459 -14.37 -30.02 12.83
CA VAL A 459 -14.36 -30.96 11.70
C VAL A 459 -14.63 -32.37 12.22
N LEU A 460 -13.95 -32.77 13.30
CA LEU A 460 -14.18 -34.05 13.97
C LEU A 460 -15.64 -34.17 14.45
N ALA A 461 -16.19 -33.15 15.09
CA ALA A 461 -17.61 -33.15 15.50
C ALA A 461 -18.56 -33.20 14.30
N LEU A 462 -18.26 -32.49 13.20
CA LEU A 462 -19.03 -32.59 11.97
C LEU A 462 -19.02 -34.02 11.42
N LEU A 463 -17.89 -34.71 11.52
CA LEU A 463 -17.69 -36.08 11.03
C LEU A 463 -18.04 -37.17 12.08
N ASP A 464 -18.75 -36.81 13.15
CA ASP A 464 -19.22 -37.72 14.22
C ASP A 464 -18.12 -38.37 15.07
N GLN A 465 -17.07 -37.59 15.38
CA GLN A 465 -15.93 -37.99 16.23
C GLN A 465 -15.25 -39.29 15.75
N PRO A 466 -14.73 -39.31 14.52
CA PRO A 466 -14.09 -40.50 13.97
C PRO A 466 -12.80 -40.85 14.72
N GLU A 467 -12.47 -42.15 14.78
CA GLU A 467 -11.18 -42.64 15.30
C GLU A 467 -9.98 -42.12 14.49
N LEU A 468 -10.16 -41.87 13.19
CA LEU A 468 -9.15 -41.27 12.33
C LEU A 468 -9.79 -40.25 11.39
N ALA A 469 -9.16 -39.08 11.27
CA ALA A 469 -9.43 -38.12 10.20
C ALA A 469 -8.11 -37.63 9.59
N VAL A 470 -8.08 -37.49 8.27
CA VAL A 470 -6.92 -37.03 7.51
C VAL A 470 -7.33 -36.03 6.44
N LEU A 471 -6.48 -35.03 6.22
CA LEU A 471 -6.61 -34.02 5.19
C LEU A 471 -5.75 -34.39 3.99
N LEU A 472 -6.37 -34.40 2.80
CA LEU A 472 -5.74 -34.62 1.51
C LEU A 472 -5.83 -33.32 0.67
N PRO A 473 -4.77 -32.50 0.64
CA PRO A 473 -4.71 -31.30 -0.17
C PRO A 473 -4.39 -31.65 -1.64
N GLY A 474 -5.19 -31.11 -2.57
CA GLY A 474 -4.87 -31.14 -4.01
C GLY A 474 -5.13 -32.46 -4.74
N GLY A 475 -5.88 -33.39 -4.16
CA GLY A 475 -6.32 -34.62 -4.83
C GLY A 475 -7.49 -34.37 -5.80
N ASP A 476 -7.43 -34.94 -7.00
CA ASP A 476 -8.59 -35.00 -7.88
C ASP A 476 -9.63 -36.03 -7.39
N ASP A 477 -10.83 -36.03 -7.98
CA ASP A 477 -11.92 -36.93 -7.57
C ASP A 477 -11.52 -38.42 -7.64
N SER A 478 -10.58 -38.79 -8.52
CA SER A 478 -10.10 -40.17 -8.66
C SER A 478 -9.20 -40.59 -7.50
N LEU A 479 -8.30 -39.71 -7.06
CA LEU A 479 -7.39 -39.96 -5.94
C LEU A 479 -8.14 -39.94 -4.60
N VAL A 480 -9.12 -39.04 -4.45
CA VAL A 480 -10.02 -39.01 -3.28
C VAL A 480 -10.83 -40.31 -3.21
N ALA A 481 -11.35 -40.79 -4.33
CA ALA A 481 -12.06 -42.06 -4.39
C ALA A 481 -11.15 -43.25 -4.02
N ASP A 482 -9.94 -43.33 -4.56
CA ASP A 482 -8.99 -44.41 -4.22
C ASP A 482 -8.63 -44.41 -2.72
N ALA A 483 -8.41 -43.24 -2.13
CA ALA A 483 -8.19 -43.11 -0.69
C ALA A 483 -9.39 -43.60 0.15
N LEU A 484 -10.62 -43.20 -0.23
CA LEU A 484 -11.85 -43.70 0.41
C LEU A 484 -12.01 -45.21 0.29
N HIS A 485 -11.68 -45.77 -0.88
CA HIS A 485 -11.78 -47.21 -1.11
C HIS A 485 -10.82 -48.00 -0.23
N ARG A 486 -9.58 -47.52 -0.09
CA ARG A 486 -8.59 -48.11 0.82
C ARG A 486 -9.12 -48.08 2.24
N MET A 487 -9.56 -46.92 2.73
CA MET A 487 -10.13 -46.79 4.07
C MET A 487 -11.38 -47.67 4.29
N ALA A 488 -12.24 -47.82 3.27
CA ALA A 488 -13.42 -48.67 3.33
C ALA A 488 -13.09 -50.18 3.34
N SER A 489 -11.92 -50.57 2.84
CA SER A 489 -11.43 -51.95 2.80
C SER A 489 -10.73 -52.40 4.09
N TRP A 490 -10.44 -51.48 5.01
CA TRP A 490 -9.84 -51.81 6.30
C TRP A 490 -10.74 -52.74 7.11
N GLU A 491 -10.11 -53.69 7.82
CA GLU A 491 -10.85 -54.59 8.71
C GLU A 491 -11.62 -53.78 9.75
N HIS A 492 -12.82 -54.25 10.08
CA HIS A 492 -13.71 -53.62 11.07
C HIS A 492 -14.27 -52.23 10.72
N THR A 493 -14.16 -51.76 9.47
CA THR A 493 -14.76 -50.48 9.05
C THR A 493 -16.28 -50.45 9.24
N THR A 494 -16.78 -49.51 10.04
CA THR A 494 -18.21 -49.25 10.22
C THR A 494 -18.68 -48.01 9.49
N SER A 495 -17.83 -46.99 9.37
CA SER A 495 -18.13 -45.86 8.49
C SER A 495 -16.88 -45.20 7.93
N VAL A 496 -17.01 -44.69 6.72
CA VAL A 496 -16.09 -43.73 6.12
C VAL A 496 -16.84 -42.44 5.82
N SER A 497 -16.19 -41.31 6.04
CA SER A 497 -16.76 -39.98 5.77
C SER A 497 -15.86 -39.19 4.83
N LEU A 498 -16.49 -38.43 3.94
CA LEU A 498 -15.85 -37.50 3.03
C LEU A 498 -16.42 -36.09 3.26
N LEU A 499 -15.53 -35.13 3.42
CA LEU A 499 -15.84 -33.70 3.31
C LEU A 499 -15.02 -33.12 2.17
N LEU A 500 -15.70 -32.61 1.14
CA LEU A 500 -15.03 -31.93 0.03
C LEU A 500 -15.03 -30.43 0.24
N ALA A 501 -13.89 -29.80 0.01
CA ALA A 501 -13.73 -28.37 0.07
C ALA A 501 -13.06 -27.83 -1.21
N PRO A 502 -13.45 -26.62 -1.66
CA PRO A 502 -12.81 -25.96 -2.80
C PRO A 502 -11.30 -25.72 -2.61
N ASP A 503 -10.86 -25.70 -1.35
CA ASP A 503 -9.48 -25.51 -0.93
C ASP A 503 -9.26 -26.08 0.48
N SER A 504 -8.01 -26.37 0.84
CA SER A 504 -7.62 -26.86 2.19
C SER A 504 -7.97 -25.91 3.35
N GLN A 505 -8.35 -24.66 3.07
CA GLN A 505 -8.67 -23.67 4.11
C GLN A 505 -10.16 -23.75 4.48
N ARG A 506 -11.03 -24.16 3.54
CA ARG A 506 -12.47 -24.34 3.74
C ARG A 506 -12.82 -25.67 4.42
N THR A 507 -11.91 -26.64 4.51
CA THR A 507 -12.12 -27.89 5.27
C THR A 507 -12.31 -27.63 6.76
N ASN A 508 -11.58 -26.65 7.32
CA ASN A 508 -11.64 -26.28 8.74
C ASN A 508 -12.81 -25.33 9.09
N HIS A 509 -13.48 -24.79 8.07
CA HIS A 509 -14.60 -23.87 8.19
C HIS A 509 -15.79 -24.30 7.30
N PRO A 510 -16.36 -25.49 7.54
CA PRO A 510 -17.52 -25.97 6.81
C PRO A 510 -18.68 -24.98 6.94
N SER A 511 -19.31 -24.64 5.82
CA SER A 511 -20.51 -23.78 5.76
C SER A 511 -21.60 -24.28 6.70
N ASN A 512 -22.37 -23.35 7.28
CA ASN A 512 -23.56 -23.69 8.08
C ASN A 512 -24.72 -24.24 7.22
N THR A 513 -24.56 -24.28 5.90
CA THR A 513 -25.52 -24.81 4.92
C THR A 513 -25.14 -26.20 4.40
N LEU A 514 -24.13 -26.86 5.01
CA LEU A 514 -23.70 -28.18 4.57
C LEU A 514 -24.78 -29.23 4.87
N GLU A 515 -25.29 -29.87 3.82
CA GLU A 515 -26.22 -31.01 3.94
C GLU A 515 -25.42 -32.31 3.96
N ALA A 516 -25.39 -32.98 5.12
CA ALA A 516 -24.76 -34.29 5.23
C ALA A 516 -25.67 -35.36 4.60
N GLN A 517 -25.22 -36.01 3.53
CA GLN A 517 -25.87 -37.19 2.97
C GLN A 517 -25.31 -38.45 3.63
N ARG A 518 -26.18 -39.42 3.91
CA ARG A 518 -25.81 -40.75 4.39
C ARG A 518 -26.24 -41.78 3.36
N ARG A 519 -25.30 -42.59 2.90
CA ARG A 519 -25.54 -43.70 1.97
C ARG A 519 -25.03 -45.01 2.56
N PRO A 520 -25.68 -46.15 2.29
CA PRO A 520 -25.12 -47.45 2.62
C PRO A 520 -23.75 -47.66 1.96
N LEU A 521 -22.75 -48.14 2.71
CA LEU A 521 -21.41 -48.40 2.17
C LEU A 521 -21.42 -49.50 1.08
N VAL A 522 -22.46 -50.35 1.05
CA VAL A 522 -22.70 -51.33 -0.03
C VAL A 522 -22.91 -50.69 -1.40
N GLU A 523 -23.31 -49.41 -1.47
CA GLU A 523 -23.42 -48.68 -2.73
C GLU A 523 -22.05 -48.40 -3.37
N LEU A 524 -20.99 -48.23 -2.56
CA LEU A 524 -19.60 -48.17 -3.05
C LEU A 524 -19.11 -49.53 -3.55
N ALA A 525 -19.60 -50.63 -2.98
CA ALA A 525 -19.25 -52.00 -3.39
C ALA A 525 -19.87 -52.40 -4.75
N ALA A 526 -20.98 -51.76 -5.16
CA ALA A 526 -21.61 -52.00 -6.46
C ALA A 526 -20.70 -51.61 -7.66
N GLN A 527 -19.73 -50.73 -7.43
CA GLN A 527 -18.75 -50.29 -8.43
C GLN A 527 -17.42 -51.08 -8.32
N HIS A 528 -17.20 -51.83 -7.22
CA HIS A 528 -15.93 -52.50 -6.93
C HIS A 528 -16.14 -53.82 -6.14
N PRO A 529 -16.09 -55.00 -6.81
CA PRO A 529 -16.44 -56.30 -6.23
C PRO A 529 -15.55 -56.80 -5.07
N ALA A 530 -14.41 -56.14 -4.83
CA ALA A 530 -13.45 -56.50 -3.78
C ALA A 530 -13.85 -55.97 -2.39
N LEU A 531 -14.75 -54.97 -2.31
CA LEU A 531 -15.24 -54.42 -1.06
C LEU A 531 -16.26 -55.37 -0.40
N LYS A 532 -15.99 -55.76 0.85
CA LYS A 532 -16.90 -56.59 1.67
C LYS A 532 -17.38 -55.79 2.90
N PRO A 533 -18.23 -54.77 2.71
CA PRO A 533 -18.67 -53.90 3.80
C PRO A 533 -19.51 -54.67 4.83
N LEU A 534 -19.35 -54.34 6.11
CA LEU A 534 -20.16 -54.92 7.19
C LEU A 534 -21.64 -54.52 7.03
N PRO A 535 -22.61 -55.40 7.39
CA PRO A 535 -24.03 -55.03 7.38
C PRO A 535 -24.30 -53.80 8.24
N GLY A 536 -24.90 -52.76 7.66
CA GLY A 536 -25.21 -51.50 8.35
C GLY A 536 -24.13 -50.42 8.30
N SER A 537 -23.01 -50.66 7.59
CA SER A 537 -21.95 -49.66 7.39
C SER A 537 -22.39 -48.49 6.50
N LEU A 538 -21.88 -47.29 6.80
CA LEU A 538 -22.33 -46.03 6.22
C LEU A 538 -21.19 -45.26 5.52
N LEU A 539 -21.50 -44.72 4.34
CA LEU A 539 -20.77 -43.63 3.72
C LEU A 539 -21.46 -42.32 4.10
N ARG A 540 -20.72 -41.39 4.70
CA ARG A 540 -21.19 -40.03 4.93
C ARG A 540 -20.48 -39.09 3.96
N TRP A 541 -21.26 -38.30 3.23
CA TRP A 541 -20.72 -37.29 2.31
C TRP A 541 -21.30 -35.93 2.67
N CYS A 542 -20.40 -35.00 2.96
CA CYS A 542 -20.66 -33.60 3.29
C CYS A 542 -20.07 -32.69 2.21
#